data_AF-E7GMY1-F1
#
_entry.id   AF-E7GMY1-F1
#
_cell.length_a   1.000
_cell.length_b   1.000
_cell.length_c   1.000
_cell.angle_alpha   90.00
_cell.angle_beta   90.00
_cell.angle_gamma   90.00
#
_symmetry.space_group_name_H-M   'P 1'
#
loop_
_entity.id
_entity.type
_entity.pdbx_description
1 polymer ?
#
loop_
_entity_poly.entity_id
_entity_poly.type
_entity_poly.pdbx_seq_one_letter_code
_entity_poly.pdbx_strand_id
1 'polypeptide(L)' 'MSHSEVYKWFELYFPQYAGNKVEAWFQNGKNSIRIRQTNNQEFIFTFSDKGNWRFETVESYMNGSKRR' A
#
# COMPACT_ATOMS: atom_id res chain seq x y z
N MET A 1 11.06 -8.55 2.00
CA MET A 1 9.98 -9.16 1.21
C MET A 1 9.99 -8.50 -0.16
N SER A 2 9.69 -9.24 -1.22
CA SER A 2 9.53 -8.63 -2.55
C SER A 2 8.27 -7.78 -2.60
N HIS A 3 8.27 -6.70 -3.40
CA HIS A 3 7.07 -5.87 -3.56
C HIS A 3 5.87 -6.65 -4.12
N SER A 4 6.11 -7.68 -4.93
CA SER A 4 5.06 -8.58 -5.42
C SER A 4 4.41 -9.39 -4.29
N GLU A 5 5.18 -9.83 -3.29
CA GLU A 5 4.61 -10.46 -2.09
C GLU A 5 3.84 -9.45 -1.23
N VAL A 6 4.34 -8.22 -1.08
CA VAL A 6 3.61 -7.15 -0.38
C VAL A 6 2.28 -6.87 -1.09
N TYR A 7 2.26 -6.86 -2.43
CA TYR A 7 1.04 -6.71 -3.21
C TYR A 7 0.06 -7.87 -2.98
N LYS A 8 0.53 -9.13 -2.91
CA LYS A 8 -0.33 -10.27 -2.56
C LYS A 8 -0.97 -10.12 -1.16
N TRP A 9 -0.23 -9.63 -0.17
CA TRP A 9 -0.78 -9.35 1.16
C TRP A 9 -1.80 -8.21 1.13
N PHE A 10 -1.56 -7.18 0.32
CA PHE A 10 -2.54 -6.13 0.09
C PHE A 10 -3.84 -6.69 -0.50
N GLU A 11 -3.78 -7.51 -1.54
CA GLU A 11 -4.98 -8.11 -2.14
C GLU A 11 -5.74 -9.01 -1.15
N LEU A 12 -5.01 -9.74 -0.29
CA LEU A 12 -5.59 -10.59 0.73
C LEU A 12 -6.29 -9.81 1.85
N TYR A 13 -5.69 -8.71 2.33
CA TYR A 13 -6.23 -7.92 3.45
C TYR A 13 -7.26 -6.88 3.02
N PHE A 14 -7.14 -6.37 1.80
CA PHE A 14 -8.00 -5.31 1.26
C PHE A 14 -8.62 -5.72 -0.08
N PRO A 15 -9.36 -6.85 -0.14
CA PRO A 15 -9.98 -7.31 -1.38
C PRO A 15 -10.93 -6.25 -1.97
N GLN A 16 -11.51 -5.41 -1.13
CA GLN A 16 -12.39 -4.31 -1.55
C GLN A 16 -11.67 -3.09 -2.12
N TYR A 17 -10.34 -2.98 -2.00
CA TYR A 17 -9.53 -1.92 -2.63
C TYR A 17 -8.65 -2.47 -3.77
N ALA A 18 -8.56 -3.79 -3.90
CA ALA A 18 -7.76 -4.53 -4.86
C ALA A 18 -8.51 -4.85 -6.18
N GLY A 19 -7.89 -5.64 -7.05
CA GLY A 19 -8.47 -6.15 -8.28
C GLY A 19 -8.81 -5.05 -9.28
N ASN A 20 -10.04 -5.03 -9.78
CA ASN A 20 -10.50 -4.07 -10.80
C ASN A 20 -10.55 -2.61 -10.32
N LYS A 21 -10.34 -2.35 -9.04
CA LYS A 21 -10.25 -1.00 -8.49
C LYS A 21 -8.84 -0.43 -8.56
N VAL A 22 -7.83 -1.27 -8.78
CA VAL A 22 -6.43 -0.86 -8.92
C VAL A 22 -6.15 -0.61 -10.39
N GLU A 23 -5.81 0.62 -10.72
CA GLU A 23 -5.32 0.97 -12.06
C GLU A 23 -3.85 0.56 -12.21
N ALA A 24 -3.03 0.90 -11.21
CA ALA A 24 -1.62 0.58 -11.19
C ALA A 24 -1.09 0.53 -9.75
N TRP A 25 0.01 -0.18 -9.54
CA TRP A 25 0.75 -0.13 -8.28
C TRP A 25 2.24 0.07 -8.55
N PHE A 26 2.91 0.68 -7.59
CA PHE A 26 4.31 1.08 -7.68
C PHE A 26 5.06 0.65 -6.43
N GLN A 27 6.35 0.34 -6.58
CA GLN A 27 7.22 0.13 -5.44
C GLN A 27 7.35 1.44 -4.63
N ASN A 28 7.27 1.36 -3.31
CA ASN A 28 7.41 2.52 -2.43
C ASN A 28 8.30 2.15 -1.23
N GLY A 29 9.61 2.43 -1.32
CA GLY A 29 10.55 2.11 -0.25
C GLY A 29 10.59 0.62 0.12
N LYS A 30 11.05 0.31 1.34
CA LYS A 30 11.21 -1.07 1.82
C LYS A 30 9.89 -1.63 2.36
N ASN A 31 9.46 -2.76 1.80
CA ASN A 31 8.22 -3.47 2.15
C ASN A 31 6.94 -2.62 2.05
N SER A 32 6.93 -1.61 1.18
CA SER A 32 5.75 -0.79 0.93
C SER A 32 5.51 -0.62 -0.56
N ILE A 33 4.24 -0.49 -0.90
CA ILE A 33 3.74 -0.26 -2.26
C ILE A 33 2.79 0.94 -2.23
N ARG A 34 2.79 1.69 -3.32
CA ARG A 34 1.79 2.72 -3.59
C ARG A 34 0.78 2.16 -4.56
N ILE A 35 -0.50 2.18 -4.18
CA ILE A 35 -1.62 1.72 -5.00
C ILE A 35 -2.35 2.94 -5.55
N ARG A 36 -2.49 3.02 -6.87
CA ARG A 36 -3.35 3.99 -7.54
C ARG A 36 -4.64 3.31 -7.95
N GLN A 37 -5.75 3.84 -7.47
CA GLN A 37 -7.09 3.39 -7.84
C GLN A 37 -7.57 4.06 -9.13
N THR A 38 -8.56 3.44 -9.78
CA THR A 38 -9.18 3.95 -11.02
C THR A 38 -9.88 5.30 -10.88
N ASN A 39 -10.19 5.71 -9.65
CA ASN A 39 -10.71 7.04 -9.32
C ASN A 39 -9.61 8.07 -9.02
N ASN A 40 -8.35 7.79 -9.38
CA ASN A 40 -7.15 8.57 -9.09
C ASN A 40 -6.78 8.70 -7.61
N GLN A 41 -7.45 7.99 -6.69
CA GLN A 41 -7.02 7.95 -5.29
C GLN A 41 -5.75 7.12 -5.14
N GLU A 42 -4.78 7.66 -4.40
CA GLU A 42 -3.53 6.96 -4.10
C GLU A 42 -3.45 6.60 -2.61
N PHE A 43 -3.06 5.36 -2.36
CA PHE A 43 -2.85 4.82 -1.02
C PHE A 43 -1.47 4.21 -0.92
N ILE A 44 -0.94 4.16 0.30
CA ILE A 44 0.31 3.46 0.60
C ILE A 44 -0.02 2.30 1.53
N PHE A 45 0.35 1.11 1.09
CA PHE A 45 0.36 -0.08 1.92
C PHE A 45 1.79 -0.40 2.34
N THR A 46 2.01 -0.60 3.63
CA THR A 46 3.28 -1.02 4.21
C THR A 46 3.06 -2.31 4.97
N PHE A 47 3.81 -3.35 4.65
CA PHE A 47 3.70 -4.65 5.31
C PHE A 47 5.01 -4.97 6.04
N SER A 48 4.97 -5.11 7.36
CA SER A 48 6.14 -5.59 8.13
C SER A 48 5.97 -7.08 8.45
N ASP A 49 4.84 -7.43 9.07
CA ASP A 49 4.44 -8.79 9.39
C ASP A 49 2.90 -8.90 9.48
N LYS A 50 2.39 -10.10 9.80
CA LYS A 50 0.93 -10.37 9.87
C LYS A 50 0.19 -9.53 10.92
N GLY A 51 0.87 -9.10 11.98
CA GLY A 51 0.31 -8.24 13.02
C GLY A 51 0.62 -6.76 12.83
N ASN A 52 1.66 -6.43 12.05
CA ASN A 52 2.15 -5.08 11.84
C ASN A 52 2.16 -4.71 10.37
N TRP A 53 1.05 -4.14 9.93
CA TRP A 53 0.89 -3.55 8.62
C TRP A 53 0.19 -2.20 8.74
N ARG A 54 0.28 -1.39 7.69
CA ARG A 54 -0.38 -0.08 7.64
C ARG A 54 -0.92 0.18 6.24
N PHE A 55 -2.13 0.70 6.19
CA PHE A 55 -2.77 1.18 4.98
C PHE A 55 -3.23 2.61 5.21
N GLU A 56 -2.66 3.56 4.49
CA GLU A 56 -2.90 5.00 4.72
C GLU A 56 -2.88 5.79 3.40
N THR A 57 -3.35 7.04 3.44
CA THR A 57 -3.23 7.94 2.28
C THR A 57 -1.79 8.40 2.09
N VAL A 58 -1.44 8.85 0.88
CA VAL A 58 -0.10 9.39 0.58
C VAL A 58 0.27 10.53 1.52
N GLU A 59 -0.65 11.45 1.81
CA GLU A 59 -0.40 12.57 2.72
C GLU A 59 -0.10 12.11 4.15
N SER A 60 -0.88 11.15 4.68
CA SER A 60 -0.64 10.56 5.99
C SER A 60 0.75 9.90 6.07
N TYR A 61 1.12 9.16 5.03
CA TYR A 61 2.43 8.52 4.95
C TYR A 61 3.59 9.54 4.97
N MET A 62 3.46 10.63 4.21
CA MET A 62 4.47 11.70 4.17
C MET A 62 4.60 12.40 5.54
N ASN A 63 3.47 12.64 6.20
CA ASN A 63 3.45 13.27 7.52
C ASN A 63 4.00 12.33 8.62
N GLY A 64 3.72 11.03 8.53
CA GLY A 64 4.29 10.02 9.43
C GLY A 64 5.79 9.83 9.23
N SER A 65 6.29 9.98 8.01
CA SER A 65 7.71 9.89 7.68
C SER A 65 8.51 11.10 8.20
N LYS A 66 7.92 12.29 8.21
CA LYS A 66 8.56 13.50 8.78
C LYS A 66 8.72 13.49 10.30
N ARG A 67 7.98 12.61 11.00
CA ARG A 67 7.94 12.53 12.47
C ARG A 67 8.81 11.40 13.04
N ARG A 68 9.46 10.61 12.19
CA ARG A 68 10.40 9.55 12.56
C ARG A 68 11.83 10.00 12.27
#